data_AF-A0AA38I4S3-F1
#
_entry.id   AF-A0AA38I4S3-F1
#
_cell.length_a   1.000
_cell.length_b   1.000
_cell.length_c   1.000
_cell.angle_alpha   90.00
_cell.angle_beta   90.00
_cell.angle_gamma   90.00
#
_symmetry.space_group_name_H-M   'P 1'
#
loop_
_entity.id
_entity.type
_entity.pdbx_description
1 polymer ?
#
loop_
_entity_poly.entity_id
_entity_poly.type
_entity_poly.pdbx_seq_one_letter_code
_entity_poly.pdbx_strand_id
1 'polypeptide(L)'
;MENISFLEDETFGNLDPTEFSHYVNVPGVLYVIVEIAKLLICVGSAGASVFLVYVYLKFEKVRRKSSVFLLHYAIGCLIDMLLLPLMTLIIVFSTGSWSSYWRVLCVLDMLSSSTYILVFVFGTALGVFWFVENFRQHWIEKFPRFQLYFVIGCYVFCFIKLGVAALDCMGPIGLHTSHLLIAFYCSFMVVLIIINVLVRRTPLNENQRKTKYKLDISNYVVFSYAPLLLCSYALYYNFFRYHSAFFIFVEFLLFGTEFLAYSCPIVVVYLLGRKNKYFKASYNVVFKKSARSYDEEDLNGEAESSDGENAVQSRDNAEFSDEVVNASVI
;
A
#
# COMPACT_ATOMS: atom_id res chain seq x y z
N MET A 1 54.32 21.53 -46.79
CA MET A 1 54.36 21.45 -45.32
C MET A 1 53.45 22.53 -44.81
N GLU A 2 52.20 22.16 -44.53
CA GLU A 2 51.17 23.06 -43.99
C GLU A 2 51.38 23.22 -42.49
N ASN A 3 51.45 24.47 -42.04
CA ASN A 3 51.45 24.83 -40.64
C ASN A 3 49.99 24.95 -40.21
N ILE A 4 49.49 23.93 -39.49
CA ILE A 4 48.15 23.98 -38.88
C ILE A 4 48.28 24.82 -37.61
N SER A 5 47.80 26.06 -37.67
CA SER A 5 47.54 26.89 -36.51
C SER A 5 46.41 26.27 -35.70
N PHE A 6 46.70 25.80 -34.49
CA PHE A 6 45.69 25.51 -33.48
C PHE A 6 45.01 26.85 -33.10
N LEU A 7 43.77 27.03 -33.56
CA LEU A 7 42.84 27.95 -32.91
C LEU A 7 42.52 27.33 -31.54
N GLU A 8 43.02 27.93 -30.46
CA GLU A 8 42.44 27.75 -29.14
C GLU A 8 41.04 28.36 -29.20
N ASP A 9 40.05 27.47 -29.31
CA ASP A 9 38.64 27.80 -29.23
C ASP A 9 38.36 28.21 -27.76
N GLU A 10 38.31 29.52 -27.50
CA GLU A 10 37.87 30.13 -26.25
C GLU A 10 36.36 29.89 -26.01
N THR A 11 35.93 28.61 -25.95
CA THR A 11 34.53 28.22 -25.71
C THR A 11 34.18 28.05 -24.22
N PHE A 12 35.14 28.25 -23.32
CA PHE A 12 34.87 28.40 -21.90
C PHE A 12 35.26 29.82 -21.49
N GLY A 13 34.38 30.77 -21.81
CA GLY A 13 34.43 32.10 -21.24
C GLY A 13 34.58 32.01 -19.72
N ASN A 14 35.47 32.84 -19.18
CA ASN A 14 35.66 33.01 -17.74
C ASN A 14 34.30 33.17 -17.06
N LEU A 15 33.80 32.08 -16.46
CA LEU A 15 32.57 32.08 -15.67
C LEU A 15 32.81 32.98 -14.46
N ASP A 16 32.12 34.11 -14.45
CA ASP A 16 32.14 35.10 -13.38
C ASP A 16 31.78 34.38 -12.06
N PRO A 17 32.58 34.50 -10.97
CA PRO A 17 32.33 33.78 -9.71
C PRO A 17 30.94 34.07 -9.08
N THR A 18 30.27 35.14 -9.52
CA THR A 18 28.88 35.48 -9.21
C THR A 18 27.87 34.54 -9.87
N GLU A 19 28.08 34.09 -11.10
CA GLU A 19 27.21 33.10 -11.77
C GLU A 19 27.35 31.71 -11.16
N PHE A 20 28.57 31.32 -10.76
CA PHE A 20 28.80 30.05 -10.04
C PHE A 20 28.07 30.02 -8.69
N SER A 21 27.98 31.16 -7.99
CA SER A 21 27.21 31.27 -6.75
C SER A 21 25.70 31.08 -6.97
N HIS A 22 25.18 31.50 -8.13
CA HIS A 22 23.77 31.32 -8.50
C HIS A 22 23.44 29.86 -8.84
N TYR A 23 24.36 29.16 -9.51
CA TYR A 23 24.25 27.72 -9.80
C TYR A 23 24.37 26.83 -8.57
N VAL A 24 25.00 27.29 -7.47
CA VAL A 24 25.06 26.55 -6.19
C VAL A 24 23.83 26.82 -5.32
N ASN A 25 23.21 28.00 -5.43
CA ASN A 25 22.03 28.38 -4.63
C ASN A 25 20.70 27.81 -5.15
N VAL A 26 20.50 27.69 -6.47
CA VAL A 26 19.26 27.15 -7.06
C VAL A 26 19.04 25.66 -6.72
N PRO A 27 20.05 24.77 -6.76
CA PRO A 27 19.93 23.39 -6.30
C PRO A 27 19.57 23.28 -4.82
N GLY A 28 20.08 24.19 -3.98
CA GLY A 28 19.79 24.22 -2.55
C GLY A 28 18.32 24.54 -2.25
N VAL A 29 17.75 25.55 -2.91
CA VAL A 29 16.33 25.92 -2.73
C VAL A 29 15.41 24.81 -3.25
N LEU A 30 15.71 24.25 -4.43
CA LEU A 30 14.93 23.13 -4.98
C LEU A 30 14.99 21.89 -4.08
N TYR A 31 16.16 21.57 -3.53
CA TYR A 31 16.33 20.49 -2.57
C TYR A 31 15.46 20.70 -1.32
N VAL A 32 15.46 21.91 -0.74
CA VAL A 32 14.62 22.24 0.42
C VAL A 32 13.13 22.09 0.08
N ILE A 33 12.68 22.56 -1.10
CA ILE A 33 11.29 22.41 -1.53
C ILE A 33 10.90 20.93 -1.65
N VAL A 34 11.77 20.12 -2.26
CA VAL A 34 11.58 18.67 -2.40
C VAL A 34 11.47 18.00 -1.04
N GLU A 35 12.37 18.29 -0.11
CA GLU A 35 12.35 17.71 1.25
C GLU A 35 11.11 18.15 2.05
N ILE A 36 10.67 19.41 1.93
CA ILE A 36 9.41 19.87 2.53
C ILE A 36 8.23 19.11 1.93
N ALA A 37 8.18 18.93 0.61
CA ALA A 37 7.13 18.19 -0.06
C ALA A 37 7.10 16.71 0.37
N LYS A 38 8.27 16.07 0.51
CA LYS A 38 8.41 14.71 1.07
C LYS A 38 7.86 14.62 2.48
N LEU A 39 8.21 15.58 3.34
CA LEU A 39 7.69 15.62 4.72
C LEU A 39 6.17 15.77 4.74
N LEU A 40 5.61 16.66 3.91
CA LEU A 40 4.16 16.86 3.82
C LEU A 40 3.42 15.60 3.39
N ILE A 41 3.94 14.86 2.39
CA ILE A 41 3.32 13.60 1.98
C ILE A 41 3.47 12.52 3.05
N CYS A 42 4.61 12.43 3.73
CA CYS A 42 4.79 11.51 4.86
C CYS A 42 3.79 11.79 5.98
N VAL A 43 3.59 13.06 6.36
CA VAL A 43 2.60 13.45 7.38
C VAL A 43 1.18 13.14 6.92
N GLY A 44 0.84 13.46 5.66
CA GLY A 44 -0.46 13.14 5.08
C GLY A 44 -0.74 11.63 5.07
N SER A 45 0.25 10.84 4.71
CA SER A 45 0.17 9.37 4.65
C SER A 45 0.15 8.72 6.01
N ALA A 46 0.88 9.24 6.99
CA ALA A 46 0.76 8.85 8.39
C ALA A 46 -0.65 9.16 8.92
N GLY A 47 -1.18 10.36 8.65
CA GLY A 47 -2.54 10.75 9.02
C GLY A 47 -3.60 9.83 8.40
N ALA A 48 -3.47 9.51 7.11
CA ALA A 48 -4.34 8.57 6.42
C ALA A 48 -4.24 7.14 7.01
N SER A 49 -3.04 6.69 7.37
CA SER A 49 -2.81 5.38 8.00
C SER A 49 -3.43 5.32 9.40
N VAL A 50 -3.25 6.35 10.23
CA VAL A 50 -3.92 6.48 11.54
C VAL A 50 -5.43 6.45 11.38
N PHE A 51 -5.97 7.19 10.41
CA PHE A 51 -7.40 7.20 10.12
C PHE A 51 -7.92 5.82 9.71
N LEU A 52 -7.20 5.09 8.85
CA LEU A 52 -7.54 3.71 8.50
C LEU A 52 -7.55 2.83 9.75
N VAL A 53 -6.48 2.81 10.53
CA VAL A 53 -6.39 2.02 11.77
C VAL A 53 -7.57 2.34 12.69
N TYR A 54 -7.87 3.61 12.92
CA TYR A 54 -9.00 4.05 13.73
C TYR A 54 -10.34 3.50 13.22
N VAL A 55 -10.64 3.65 11.93
CA VAL A 55 -11.89 3.18 11.33
C VAL A 55 -12.02 1.65 11.47
N TYR A 56 -10.95 0.90 11.22
CA TYR A 56 -10.96 -0.56 11.31
C TYR A 56 -11.06 -1.08 12.75
N LEU A 57 -10.50 -0.36 13.73
CA LEU A 57 -10.64 -0.72 15.15
C LEU A 57 -12.02 -0.35 15.70
N LYS A 58 -12.56 0.81 15.32
CA LYS A 58 -13.84 1.31 15.82
C LYS A 58 -15.05 0.63 15.19
N PHE A 59 -15.03 0.37 13.89
CA PHE A 59 -16.20 -0.14 13.15
C PHE A 59 -16.03 -1.61 12.77
N GLU A 60 -16.59 -2.50 13.60
CA GLU A 60 -16.44 -3.94 13.42
C GLU A 60 -16.98 -4.44 12.06
N LYS A 61 -18.09 -3.89 11.56
CA LYS A 61 -18.64 -4.25 10.24
C LYS A 61 -17.64 -3.97 9.10
N VAL A 62 -16.90 -2.86 9.18
CA VAL A 62 -15.82 -2.54 8.23
C VAL A 62 -14.71 -3.58 8.32
N ARG A 63 -14.28 -3.95 9.53
CA ARG A 63 -13.25 -4.96 9.77
C ARG A 63 -13.63 -6.33 9.21
N ARG A 64 -14.86 -6.79 9.45
CA ARG A 64 -15.34 -8.09 8.94
C ARG A 64 -15.46 -8.11 7.41
N LYS A 65 -15.94 -7.03 6.77
CA LYS A 65 -16.19 -6.99 5.31
C LYS A 65 -14.98 -6.58 4.47
N SER A 66 -14.13 -5.72 5.01
CA SER A 66 -13.02 -5.07 4.25
C SER A 66 -11.68 -5.77 4.46
N SER A 67 -11.68 -7.01 4.99
CA SER A 67 -10.52 -7.85 5.28
C SER A 67 -9.57 -7.31 6.34
N VAL A 68 -9.10 -8.20 7.23
CA VAL A 68 -8.11 -7.90 8.27
C VAL A 68 -6.76 -7.45 7.68
N PHE A 69 -6.45 -7.84 6.43
CA PHE A 69 -5.21 -7.47 5.77
C PHE A 69 -5.05 -5.96 5.57
N LEU A 70 -6.15 -5.21 5.36
CA LEU A 70 -6.08 -3.75 5.22
C LEU A 70 -5.71 -3.04 6.53
N LEU A 71 -6.10 -3.59 7.68
CA LEU A 71 -5.68 -3.09 8.98
C LEU A 71 -4.16 -3.26 9.17
N HIS A 72 -3.64 -4.46 8.90
CA HIS A 72 -2.21 -4.72 9.05
C HIS A 72 -1.35 -4.00 8.01
N TYR A 73 -1.86 -3.83 6.79
CA TYR A 73 -1.29 -2.93 5.79
C TYR A 73 -1.17 -1.50 6.34
N ALA A 74 -2.25 -0.94 6.92
CA ALA A 74 -2.23 0.41 7.46
C ALA A 74 -1.28 0.56 8.66
N ILE A 75 -1.17 -0.46 9.52
CA ILE A 75 -0.17 -0.50 10.60
C ILE A 75 1.25 -0.50 10.02
N GLY A 76 1.51 -1.33 9.00
CA GLY A 76 2.81 -1.34 8.32
C GLY A 76 3.15 0.02 7.72
N CYS A 77 2.24 0.64 6.97
CA CYS A 77 2.45 1.99 6.43
C CYS A 77 2.69 3.03 7.52
N LEU A 78 1.98 2.96 8.65
CA LEU A 78 2.20 3.89 9.76
C LEU A 78 3.61 3.75 10.35
N ILE A 79 4.08 2.52 10.57
CA ILE A 79 5.44 2.26 11.07
C ILE A 79 6.46 2.82 10.08
N ASP A 80 6.29 2.56 8.79
CA ASP A 80 7.21 3.03 7.73
C ASP A 80 7.29 4.57 7.69
N MET A 81 6.14 5.26 7.67
CA MET A 81 6.09 6.73 7.65
C MET A 81 6.69 7.38 8.90
N LEU A 82 6.73 6.67 10.04
CA LEU A 82 7.38 7.15 11.26
C LEU A 82 8.89 6.88 11.26
N LEU A 83 9.34 5.82 10.59
CA LEU A 83 10.76 5.48 10.50
C LEU A 83 11.55 6.47 9.65
N LEU A 84 10.98 6.97 8.55
CA LEU A 84 11.63 7.96 7.68
C LEU A 84 12.13 9.20 8.45
N PRO A 85 11.26 10.00 9.11
CA PRO A 85 11.70 11.19 9.82
C PRO A 85 12.61 10.86 10.99
N LEU A 86 12.42 9.69 11.64
CA LEU A 86 13.30 9.23 12.71
C LEU A 86 14.74 9.00 12.18
N MET A 87 14.90 8.37 11.02
CA MET A 87 16.21 8.19 10.40
C MET A 87 16.84 9.53 10.04
N THR A 88 16.09 10.45 9.45
CA THR A 88 16.58 11.81 9.13
C THR A 88 17.04 12.55 10.39
N LEU A 89 16.26 12.50 11.48
CA LEU A 89 16.61 13.14 12.75
C LEU A 89 17.91 12.56 13.33
N ILE A 90 18.08 11.23 13.30
CA ILE A 90 19.30 10.58 13.81
C ILE A 90 20.52 11.02 13.01
N ILE A 91 20.41 11.13 11.68
CA ILE A 91 21.49 11.60 10.81
C ILE A 91 21.86 13.06 11.12
N VAL A 92 20.87 13.93 11.34
CA VAL A 92 21.09 15.37 11.60
C VAL A 92 21.69 15.61 13.00
N PHE A 93 21.21 14.89 14.01
CA PHE A 93 21.62 15.10 15.41
C PHE A 93 22.77 14.20 15.87
N SER A 94 23.39 13.42 14.98
CA SER A 94 24.53 12.58 15.34
C SER A 94 25.81 13.41 15.52
N THR A 95 26.17 13.73 16.77
CA THR A 95 27.40 14.49 17.13
C THR A 95 28.54 13.61 17.67
N GLY A 96 28.35 12.29 17.78
CA GLY A 96 29.32 11.32 18.33
C GLY A 96 30.12 10.51 17.29
N SER A 97 30.64 9.33 17.68
CA SER A 97 31.44 8.47 16.79
C SER A 97 30.58 7.76 15.73
N TRP A 98 31.01 7.88 14.46
CA TRP A 98 30.34 7.30 13.28
C TRP A 98 30.03 5.79 13.41
N SER A 99 30.88 5.05 14.11
CA SER A 99 30.75 3.59 14.29
C SER A 99 29.52 3.17 15.09
N SER A 100 29.12 3.94 16.10
CA SER A 100 27.95 3.63 16.92
C SER A 100 26.65 3.97 16.19
N TYR A 101 26.63 5.08 15.44
CA TYR A 101 25.46 5.49 14.65
C TYR A 101 25.19 4.57 13.48
N TRP A 102 26.23 4.11 12.80
CA TRP A 102 26.09 3.17 11.69
C TRP A 102 25.29 1.92 12.09
N ARG A 103 25.53 1.40 13.31
CA ARG A 103 24.79 0.22 13.82
C ARG A 103 23.30 0.52 14.03
N VAL A 104 22.97 1.69 14.59
CA VAL A 104 21.58 2.11 14.79
C VAL A 104 20.88 2.33 13.45
N LEU A 105 21.52 3.05 12.54
CA LEU A 105 21.00 3.28 11.19
C LEU A 105 20.78 1.97 10.43
N CYS A 106 21.72 1.03 10.54
CA CYS A 106 21.58 -0.31 9.97
C CYS A 106 20.34 -1.02 10.52
N VAL A 107 20.14 -1.05 11.85
CA VAL A 107 18.95 -1.69 12.45
C VAL A 107 17.66 -1.01 12.00
N LEU A 108 17.63 0.32 11.90
CA LEU A 108 16.45 1.06 11.44
C LEU A 108 16.16 0.83 9.95
N ASP A 109 17.19 0.75 9.11
CA ASP A 109 17.04 0.38 7.69
C ASP A 109 16.49 -1.04 7.55
N MET A 110 17.00 -1.99 8.35
CA MET A 110 16.50 -3.37 8.38
C MET A 110 15.05 -3.45 8.86
N LEU A 111 14.65 -2.60 9.80
CA LEU A 111 13.28 -2.47 10.26
C LEU A 111 12.37 -1.87 9.17
N SER A 112 12.81 -0.82 8.46
CA SER A 112 12.08 -0.24 7.32
C SER A 112 11.91 -1.28 6.21
N SER A 113 12.99 -1.96 5.82
CA SER A 113 12.95 -3.08 4.85
C SER A 113 11.98 -4.19 5.26
N SER A 114 11.89 -4.53 6.55
CA SER A 114 10.92 -5.53 7.06
C SER A 114 9.48 -5.01 6.99
N THR A 115 9.29 -3.73 7.28
CA THR A 115 8.00 -3.07 7.18
C THR A 115 7.52 -3.02 5.72
N TYR A 116 8.40 -2.74 4.74
CA TYR A 116 8.06 -2.84 3.32
C TYR A 116 7.59 -4.25 2.93
N ILE A 117 8.27 -5.30 3.42
CA ILE A 117 7.81 -6.68 3.18
C ILE A 117 6.40 -6.87 3.74
N LEU A 118 6.09 -6.41 4.96
CA LEU A 118 4.73 -6.49 5.52
C LEU A 118 3.71 -5.74 4.66
N VAL A 119 4.05 -4.52 4.21
CA VAL A 119 3.18 -3.71 3.34
C VAL A 119 2.87 -4.46 2.05
N PHE A 120 3.88 -5.04 1.38
CA PHE A 120 3.68 -5.81 0.15
C PHE A 120 2.96 -7.14 0.37
N VAL A 121 3.28 -7.85 1.44
CA VAL A 121 2.62 -9.11 1.80
C VAL A 121 1.14 -8.88 2.06
N PHE A 122 0.76 -7.91 2.89
CA PHE A 122 -0.64 -7.63 3.18
C PHE A 122 -1.37 -6.99 1.99
N GLY A 123 -0.69 -6.12 1.23
CA GLY A 123 -1.18 -5.59 -0.03
C GLY A 123 -1.52 -6.72 -1.02
N THR A 124 -0.63 -7.69 -1.20
CA THR A 124 -0.82 -8.84 -2.10
C THR A 124 -1.86 -9.82 -1.56
N ALA A 125 -1.81 -10.13 -0.25
CA ALA A 125 -2.76 -11.02 0.41
C ALA A 125 -4.19 -10.53 0.27
N LEU A 126 -4.43 -9.20 0.25
CA LEU A 126 -5.73 -8.63 -0.04
C LEU A 126 -6.26 -9.04 -1.43
N GLY A 127 -5.42 -8.97 -2.47
CA GLY A 127 -5.76 -9.35 -3.84
C GLY A 127 -5.95 -10.86 -3.99
N VAL A 128 -5.04 -11.65 -3.42
CA VAL A 128 -5.13 -13.13 -3.38
C VAL A 128 -6.39 -13.58 -2.66
N PHE A 129 -6.69 -13.00 -1.50
CA PHE A 129 -7.87 -13.37 -0.72
C PHE A 129 -9.16 -13.00 -1.45
N TRP A 130 -9.21 -11.81 -2.07
CA TRP A 130 -10.34 -11.46 -2.94
C TRP A 130 -10.51 -12.46 -4.08
N PHE A 131 -9.43 -12.90 -4.72
CA PHE A 131 -9.51 -13.91 -5.77
C PHE A 131 -10.05 -15.26 -5.25
N VAL A 132 -9.52 -15.76 -4.13
CA VAL A 132 -9.98 -17.02 -3.52
C VAL A 132 -11.45 -16.91 -3.09
N GLU A 133 -11.87 -15.79 -2.51
CA GLU A 133 -13.25 -15.52 -2.10
C GLU A 133 -14.24 -15.62 -3.25
N ASN A 134 -13.86 -15.14 -4.44
CA ASN A 134 -14.77 -15.05 -5.58
C ASN A 134 -14.72 -16.27 -6.53
N PHE A 135 -13.60 -17.01 -6.58
CA PHE A 135 -13.43 -18.13 -7.52
C PHE A 135 -13.25 -19.50 -6.85
N ARG A 136 -12.98 -19.53 -5.54
CA ARG A 136 -12.63 -20.74 -4.79
C ARG A 136 -13.23 -20.71 -3.36
N GLN A 137 -14.50 -20.33 -3.23
CA GLN A 137 -15.18 -20.14 -1.93
C GLN A 137 -15.04 -21.33 -0.97
N HIS A 138 -15.12 -22.58 -1.47
CA HIS A 138 -14.89 -23.80 -0.69
C HIS A 138 -13.56 -23.83 0.12
N TRP A 139 -12.52 -23.11 -0.31
CA TRP A 139 -11.27 -23.01 0.45
C TRP A 139 -11.41 -22.15 1.69
N ILE A 140 -12.20 -21.08 1.62
CA ILE A 140 -12.45 -20.19 2.77
C ILE A 140 -13.27 -20.92 3.82
N GLU A 141 -14.29 -21.65 3.40
CA GLU A 141 -15.16 -22.44 4.28
C GLU A 141 -14.36 -23.53 5.01
N LYS A 142 -13.41 -24.17 4.32
CA LYS A 142 -12.53 -25.18 4.91
C LYS A 142 -11.55 -24.61 5.94
N PHE A 143 -11.14 -23.34 5.80
CA PHE A 143 -10.12 -22.72 6.65
C PHE A 143 -10.58 -21.37 7.24
N PRO A 144 -11.56 -21.38 8.18
CA PRO A 144 -12.15 -20.14 8.71
C PRO A 144 -11.16 -19.27 9.50
N ARG A 145 -10.06 -19.86 10.01
CA ARG A 145 -9.01 -19.16 10.76
C ARG A 145 -7.75 -18.85 9.94
N PHE A 146 -7.77 -19.09 8.62
CA PHE A 146 -6.60 -18.90 7.76
C PHE A 146 -6.03 -17.49 7.85
N GLN A 147 -6.87 -16.45 7.84
CA GLN A 147 -6.43 -15.05 7.90
C GLN A 147 -5.62 -14.76 9.17
N LEU A 148 -6.08 -15.26 10.32
CA LEU A 148 -5.41 -15.06 11.61
C LEU A 148 -4.02 -15.70 11.62
N TYR A 149 -3.94 -16.98 11.23
CA TYR A 149 -2.65 -17.69 11.19
C TYR A 149 -1.69 -17.10 10.16
N PHE A 150 -2.20 -16.64 9.01
CA PHE A 150 -1.40 -15.95 8.00
C PHE A 150 -0.79 -14.66 8.56
N VAL A 151 -1.60 -13.82 9.21
CA VAL A 151 -1.12 -12.58 9.85
C VAL A 151 -0.04 -12.89 10.88
N ILE A 152 -0.29 -13.84 11.79
CA ILE A 152 0.69 -14.23 12.81
C ILE A 152 1.99 -14.72 12.16
N GLY A 153 1.89 -15.57 11.14
CA GLY A 153 3.04 -16.07 10.38
C GLY A 153 3.86 -14.95 9.74
N CYS A 154 3.22 -13.92 9.18
CA CYS A 154 3.89 -12.77 8.58
C CYS A 154 4.70 -11.98 9.63
N TYR A 155 4.12 -11.73 10.81
CA TYR A 155 4.84 -11.05 11.89
C TYR A 155 6.00 -11.90 12.41
N VAL A 156 5.79 -13.19 12.67
CA VAL A 156 6.85 -14.11 13.13
C VAL A 156 8.01 -14.12 12.12
N PHE A 157 7.71 -14.22 10.82
CA PHE A 157 8.72 -14.15 9.77
C PHE A 157 9.51 -12.83 9.80
N CYS A 158 8.83 -11.69 9.95
CA CYS A 158 9.51 -10.39 10.03
C CYS A 158 10.36 -10.24 11.29
N PHE A 159 9.91 -10.77 12.43
CA PHE A 159 10.71 -10.79 13.66
C PHE A 159 11.96 -11.65 13.50
N ILE A 160 11.87 -12.83 12.87
CA ILE A 160 13.03 -13.67 12.57
C ILE A 160 14.00 -12.93 11.66
N LYS A 161 13.50 -12.32 10.57
CA LYS A 161 14.31 -11.54 9.62
C LYS A 161 15.00 -10.36 10.31
N LEU A 162 14.31 -9.65 11.20
CA LEU A 162 14.89 -8.56 11.99
C LEU A 162 15.96 -9.07 12.96
N GLY A 163 15.76 -10.23 13.58
CA GLY A 163 16.74 -10.87 14.45
C GLY A 163 18.03 -11.23 13.72
N VAL A 164 17.93 -11.84 12.54
CA VAL A 164 19.09 -12.14 11.67
C VAL A 164 19.79 -10.84 11.27
N ALA A 165 19.03 -9.85 10.80
CA ALA A 165 19.58 -8.58 10.36
C ALA A 165 20.27 -7.78 11.49
N ALA A 166 19.76 -7.87 12.73
CA ALA A 166 20.40 -7.25 13.88
C ALA A 166 21.76 -7.88 14.20
N LEU A 167 21.89 -9.21 14.03
CA LEU A 167 23.18 -9.89 14.15
C LEU A 167 24.14 -9.42 13.05
N ASP A 168 23.66 -9.24 11.82
CA ASP A 168 24.46 -8.73 10.69
C ASP A 168 24.94 -7.29 10.91
N CYS A 169 24.06 -6.40 11.41
CA CYS A 169 24.41 -5.02 11.72
C CYS A 169 25.46 -4.88 12.84
N MET A 170 25.55 -5.89 13.72
CA MET A 170 26.54 -5.93 14.81
C MET A 170 27.80 -6.72 14.42
N GLY A 171 27.72 -7.55 13.38
CA GLY A 171 28.78 -8.43 12.91
C GLY A 171 29.81 -7.72 12.01
N PRO A 172 30.99 -8.31 11.83
CA PRO A 172 32.02 -7.79 10.91
C PRO A 172 31.73 -8.10 9.44
N ILE A 173 30.81 -9.02 9.15
CA ILE A 173 30.45 -9.48 7.80
C ILE A 173 29.04 -8.96 7.51
N GLY A 174 28.94 -7.92 6.69
CA GLY A 174 27.63 -7.39 6.28
C GLY A 174 26.98 -8.32 5.25
N LEU A 175 25.97 -9.09 5.65
CA LEU A 175 25.12 -9.81 4.69
C LEU A 175 24.22 -8.81 3.95
N HIS A 176 24.21 -8.87 2.62
CA HIS A 176 23.38 -8.01 1.77
C HIS A 176 21.91 -8.49 1.76
N THR A 177 21.17 -8.20 2.83
CA THR A 177 19.74 -8.52 2.97
C THR A 177 18.82 -7.71 2.03
N SER A 178 19.34 -6.67 1.39
CA SER A 178 18.61 -5.84 0.40
C SER A 178 18.08 -6.65 -0.79
N HIS A 179 18.79 -7.70 -1.20
CA HIS A 179 18.35 -8.60 -2.27
C HIS A 179 17.09 -9.38 -1.93
N LEU A 180 16.85 -9.69 -0.65
CA LEU A 180 15.65 -10.41 -0.21
C LEU A 180 14.40 -9.57 -0.45
N LEU A 181 14.43 -8.27 -0.14
CA LEU A 181 13.30 -7.37 -0.37
C LEU A 181 12.89 -7.37 -1.85
N ILE A 182 13.87 -7.25 -2.75
CA ILE A 182 13.63 -7.23 -4.20
C ILE A 182 13.06 -8.58 -4.66
N ALA A 183 13.64 -9.70 -4.21
CA ALA A 183 13.14 -11.03 -4.57
C ALA A 183 11.69 -11.24 -4.12
N PHE A 184 11.34 -10.86 -2.88
CA PHE A 184 9.98 -10.89 -2.38
C PHE A 184 9.07 -9.97 -3.20
N TYR A 185 9.48 -8.74 -3.45
CA TYR A 185 8.72 -7.78 -4.26
C TYR A 185 8.39 -8.32 -5.65
N CYS A 186 9.39 -8.84 -6.38
CA CYS A 186 9.19 -9.45 -7.68
C CYS A 186 8.22 -10.63 -7.62
N SER A 187 8.31 -11.48 -6.58
CA SER A 187 7.38 -12.60 -6.40
C SER A 187 5.93 -12.12 -6.22
N PHE A 188 5.71 -11.05 -5.45
CA PHE A 188 4.38 -10.45 -5.25
C PHE A 188 3.82 -9.83 -6.52
N MET A 189 4.66 -9.12 -7.29
CA MET A 189 4.27 -8.60 -8.61
C MET A 189 3.82 -9.73 -9.54
N VAL A 190 4.59 -10.81 -9.65
CA VAL A 190 4.25 -11.96 -10.50
C VAL A 190 2.92 -12.58 -10.09
N VAL A 191 2.69 -12.78 -8.79
CA VAL A 191 1.42 -13.29 -8.26
C VAL A 191 0.25 -12.40 -8.66
N LEU A 192 0.37 -11.07 -8.51
CA LEU A 192 -0.68 -10.14 -8.91
C LEU A 192 -0.88 -10.08 -10.43
N ILE A 193 0.18 -10.14 -11.24
CA ILE A 193 0.07 -10.21 -12.70
C ILE A 193 -0.75 -11.44 -13.10
N ILE A 194 -0.43 -12.61 -12.54
CA ILE A 194 -1.16 -13.86 -12.80
C ILE A 194 -2.64 -13.70 -12.42
N ILE A 195 -2.95 -13.18 -11.24
CA ILE A 195 -4.34 -12.93 -10.81
C ILE A 195 -5.06 -11.98 -11.78
N ASN A 196 -4.43 -10.87 -12.17
CA ASN A 196 -5.03 -9.91 -13.10
C ASN A 196 -5.33 -10.55 -14.47
N VAL A 197 -4.43 -11.40 -14.98
CA VAL A 197 -4.64 -12.15 -16.24
C VAL A 197 -5.82 -13.10 -16.10
N LEU A 198 -5.92 -13.86 -15.00
CA LEU A 198 -7.03 -14.78 -14.75
C LEU A 198 -8.38 -14.06 -14.61
N VAL A 199 -8.39 -12.94 -13.89
CA VAL A 199 -9.58 -12.09 -13.68
C VAL A 199 -10.05 -11.46 -14.98
N ARG A 200 -9.13 -11.05 -15.86
CA ARG A 200 -9.48 -10.49 -17.18
C ARG A 200 -10.13 -11.53 -18.09
N ARG A 201 -9.78 -12.81 -17.94
CA ARG A 201 -10.31 -13.90 -18.76
C ARG A 201 -11.65 -14.43 -18.27
N THR A 202 -12.04 -14.15 -17.03
CA THR A 202 -13.28 -14.68 -16.45
C THR A 202 -14.34 -13.59 -16.37
N PRO A 203 -15.57 -13.80 -16.88
CA PRO A 203 -16.64 -12.82 -16.71
C PRO A 203 -16.97 -12.66 -15.23
N LEU A 204 -17.04 -11.41 -14.78
CA LEU A 204 -17.33 -11.08 -13.37
C LEU A 204 -18.83 -10.83 -13.16
N ASN A 205 -19.39 -11.53 -12.17
CA ASN A 205 -20.74 -11.30 -11.66
C ASN A 205 -20.83 -9.94 -10.94
N GLU A 206 -22.04 -9.43 -10.72
CA GLU A 206 -22.26 -8.11 -10.12
C GLU A 206 -21.61 -7.97 -8.72
N ASN A 207 -21.75 -8.99 -7.88
CA ASN A 207 -21.13 -9.01 -6.54
C ASN A 207 -19.60 -9.00 -6.61
N GLN A 208 -19.01 -9.70 -7.58
CA GLN A 208 -17.56 -9.71 -7.79
C GLN A 208 -17.07 -8.34 -8.27
N ARG A 209 -17.83 -7.65 -9.13
CA ARG A 209 -17.53 -6.28 -9.57
C ARG A 209 -17.58 -5.28 -8.41
N LYS A 210 -18.57 -5.39 -7.52
CA LYS A 210 -18.70 -4.54 -6.32
C LYS A 210 -17.50 -4.67 -5.37
N THR A 211 -16.89 -5.85 -5.28
CA THR A 211 -15.75 -6.10 -4.38
C THR A 211 -14.38 -6.01 -5.07
N LYS A 212 -14.32 -5.84 -6.39
CA LYS A 212 -13.09 -5.74 -7.19
C LYS A 212 -12.12 -4.66 -6.71
N TYR A 213 -12.61 -3.64 -6.01
CA TYR A 213 -11.76 -2.60 -5.40
C TYR A 213 -10.66 -3.17 -4.50
N LYS A 214 -10.85 -4.35 -3.88
CA LYS A 214 -9.81 -5.03 -3.08
C LYS A 214 -8.59 -5.38 -3.94
N LEU A 215 -8.82 -5.91 -5.15
CA LEU A 215 -7.76 -6.18 -6.14
C LEU A 215 -7.16 -4.88 -6.69
N ASP A 216 -7.99 -3.87 -6.97
CA ASP A 216 -7.48 -2.57 -7.44
C ASP A 216 -6.53 -1.93 -6.41
N ILE A 217 -6.87 -2.00 -5.11
CA ILE A 217 -6.02 -1.54 -4.01
C ILE A 217 -4.72 -2.37 -3.96
N SER A 218 -4.85 -3.69 -4.02
CA SER A 218 -3.69 -4.61 -4.02
C SER A 218 -2.69 -4.28 -5.13
N ASN A 219 -3.19 -4.08 -6.35
CA ASN A 219 -2.39 -3.63 -7.48
C ASN A 219 -1.74 -2.28 -7.22
N TYR A 220 -2.51 -1.28 -6.78
CA TYR A 220 -1.97 0.05 -6.52
C TYR A 220 -0.83 0.00 -5.49
N VAL A 221 -1.02 -0.73 -4.38
CA VAL A 221 -0.01 -0.88 -3.32
C VAL A 221 1.29 -1.48 -3.84
N VAL A 222 1.24 -2.53 -4.67
CA VAL A 222 2.47 -3.19 -5.14
C VAL A 222 3.10 -2.43 -6.31
N PHE A 223 2.32 -2.01 -7.31
CA PHE A 223 2.87 -1.40 -8.52
C PHE A 223 3.33 0.04 -8.33
N SER A 224 2.79 0.80 -7.36
CA SER A 224 3.26 2.16 -7.04
C SER A 224 4.69 2.22 -6.53
N TYR A 225 5.18 1.14 -5.90
CA TYR A 225 6.56 1.04 -5.42
C TYR A 225 7.54 0.57 -6.49
N ALA A 226 7.08 0.12 -7.67
CA ALA A 226 7.96 -0.38 -8.73
C ALA A 226 8.96 0.68 -9.22
N PRO A 227 8.51 1.91 -9.52
CA PRO A 227 9.42 2.97 -9.93
C PRO A 227 10.45 3.30 -8.85
N LEU A 228 10.02 3.33 -7.58
CA LEU A 228 10.90 3.62 -6.45
C LEU A 228 12.00 2.57 -6.34
N LEU A 229 11.65 1.29 -6.30
CA LEU A 229 12.63 0.20 -6.21
C LEU A 229 13.56 0.15 -7.42
N LEU A 230 13.06 0.46 -8.62
CA LEU A 230 13.88 0.54 -9.83
C LEU A 230 14.90 1.69 -9.74
N CYS A 231 14.46 2.88 -9.31
CA CYS A 231 15.34 4.03 -9.10
C CYS A 231 16.37 3.76 -8.00
N SER A 232 15.97 3.20 -6.86
CA SER A 232 16.89 2.84 -5.78
C SER A 232 17.92 1.81 -6.22
N TYR A 233 17.51 0.79 -6.98
CA TYR A 233 18.43 -0.20 -7.55
C TYR A 233 19.39 0.43 -8.57
N ALA A 234 18.88 1.30 -9.45
CA ALA A 234 19.71 2.03 -10.39
C ALA A 234 20.75 2.89 -9.67
N LEU A 235 20.39 3.61 -8.59
CA LEU A 235 21.34 4.37 -7.79
C LEU A 235 22.40 3.46 -7.15
N TYR A 236 22.01 2.34 -6.55
CA TYR A 236 22.93 1.44 -5.87
C TYR A 236 24.04 0.90 -6.79
N TYR A 237 23.72 0.47 -8.02
CA TYR A 237 24.73 -0.06 -8.95
C TYR A 237 25.53 1.02 -9.68
N ASN A 238 24.96 2.20 -9.85
CA ASN A 238 25.55 3.27 -10.66
C ASN A 238 26.23 4.35 -9.80
N PHE A 239 26.18 4.25 -8.47
CA PHE A 239 26.69 5.26 -7.52
C PHE A 239 28.14 5.69 -7.79
N PHE A 240 29.01 4.75 -8.14
CA PHE A 240 30.44 5.03 -8.34
C PHE A 240 30.84 5.36 -9.79
N ARG A 241 29.91 5.25 -10.75
CA ARG A 241 30.28 5.10 -12.18
C ARG A 241 29.87 6.25 -13.10
N TYR A 242 29.05 7.22 -12.66
CA TYR A 242 28.44 8.23 -13.55
C TYR A 242 28.76 9.68 -13.20
N HIS A 243 28.69 10.52 -14.23
CA HIS A 243 28.77 11.98 -14.17
C HIS A 243 27.68 12.59 -13.28
N SER A 244 28.01 13.72 -12.62
CA SER A 244 27.14 14.50 -11.72
C SER A 244 25.74 14.79 -12.29
N ALA A 245 25.60 14.96 -13.61
CA ALA A 245 24.32 15.21 -14.26
C ALA A 245 23.34 14.02 -14.18
N PHE A 246 23.83 12.78 -14.32
CA PHE A 246 22.99 11.58 -14.18
C PHE A 246 22.49 11.42 -12.75
N PHE A 247 23.37 11.70 -11.77
CA PHE A 247 23.00 11.68 -10.36
C PHE A 247 21.87 12.66 -10.04
N ILE A 248 21.99 13.92 -10.49
CA ILE A 248 20.95 14.95 -10.29
C ILE A 248 19.61 14.54 -10.94
N PHE A 249 19.66 13.97 -12.16
CA PHE A 249 18.45 13.50 -12.84
C PHE A 249 17.75 12.37 -12.08
N VAL A 250 18.50 11.39 -11.58
CA VAL A 250 17.93 10.26 -10.84
C VAL A 250 17.38 10.71 -9.48
N GLU A 251 18.03 11.65 -8.78
CA GLU A 251 17.50 12.26 -7.55
C GLU A 251 16.15 12.97 -7.78
N PHE A 252 16.00 13.69 -8.90
CA PHE A 252 14.73 14.31 -9.24
C PHE A 252 13.64 13.29 -9.55
N LEU A 253 13.99 12.21 -10.28
CA LEU A 253 13.07 11.09 -10.50
C LEU A 253 12.69 10.41 -9.18
N LEU A 254 13.64 10.25 -8.27
CA LEU A 254 13.44 9.59 -6.98
C LEU A 254 12.30 10.28 -6.21
N PHE A 255 12.29 11.61 -6.15
CA PHE A 255 11.18 12.37 -5.55
C PHE A 255 9.81 12.00 -6.13
N GLY A 256 9.69 11.93 -7.46
CA GLY A 256 8.43 11.53 -8.11
C GLY A 256 8.02 10.10 -7.76
N THR A 257 8.98 9.18 -7.67
CA THR A 257 8.72 7.78 -7.30
C THR A 257 8.38 7.60 -5.83
N GLU A 258 9.01 8.36 -4.93
CA GLU A 258 8.70 8.43 -3.51
C GLU A 258 7.30 9.01 -3.31
N PHE A 259 6.94 10.08 -4.02
CA PHE A 259 5.60 10.64 -3.98
C PHE A 259 4.54 9.59 -4.35
N LEU A 260 4.78 8.86 -5.44
CA LEU A 260 3.87 7.79 -5.88
C LEU A 260 3.73 6.69 -4.84
N ALA A 261 4.86 6.17 -4.33
CA ALA A 261 4.88 5.10 -3.33
C ALA A 261 4.24 5.54 -2.00
N TYR A 262 4.64 6.70 -1.47
CA TYR A 262 4.19 7.19 -0.19
C TYR A 262 2.76 7.70 -0.21
N SER A 263 2.20 8.08 -1.37
CA SER A 263 0.77 8.42 -1.49
C SER A 263 -0.19 7.25 -1.23
N CYS A 264 0.31 6.01 -1.10
CA CYS A 264 -0.51 4.81 -1.02
C CYS A 264 -1.63 4.85 0.02
N PRO A 265 -1.38 5.15 1.30
CA PRO A 265 -2.44 5.18 2.30
C PRO A 265 -3.54 6.18 1.95
N ILE A 266 -3.18 7.34 1.39
CA ILE A 266 -4.12 8.39 0.97
C ILE A 266 -5.01 7.87 -0.17
N VAL A 267 -4.41 7.26 -1.19
CA VAL A 267 -5.15 6.70 -2.32
C VAL A 267 -6.04 5.53 -1.88
N VAL A 268 -5.58 4.70 -0.93
CA VAL A 268 -6.40 3.62 -0.35
C VAL A 268 -7.62 4.18 0.39
N VAL A 269 -7.46 5.21 1.22
CA VAL A 269 -8.60 5.90 1.86
C VAL A 269 -9.58 6.44 0.82
N TYR A 270 -9.07 7.09 -0.23
CA TYR A 270 -9.89 7.61 -1.32
C TYR A 270 -10.67 6.50 -2.04
N LEU A 271 -10.00 5.40 -2.42
CA LEU A 271 -10.62 4.26 -3.09
C LEU A 271 -11.69 3.59 -2.23
N LEU A 272 -11.41 3.41 -0.93
CA LEU A 272 -12.39 2.85 0.02
C LEU A 272 -13.58 3.78 0.21
N GLY A 273 -13.36 5.08 0.39
CA GLY A 273 -14.44 6.08 0.53
C GLY A 273 -15.35 6.16 -0.69
N ARG A 274 -14.83 5.87 -1.89
CA ARG A 274 -15.60 5.88 -3.14
C ARG A 274 -16.29 4.54 -3.43
N LYS A 275 -15.60 3.41 -3.23
CA LYS A 275 -16.04 2.09 -3.72
C LYS A 275 -16.63 1.18 -2.63
N ASN A 276 -16.35 1.40 -1.34
CA ASN A 276 -16.83 0.55 -0.25
C ASN A 276 -17.96 1.22 0.54
N LYS A 277 -19.18 0.69 0.44
CA LYS A 277 -20.38 1.23 1.13
C LYS A 277 -20.17 1.37 2.64
N TYR A 278 -19.60 0.35 3.28
CA TYR A 278 -19.41 0.34 4.73
C TYR A 278 -18.34 1.34 5.16
N PHE A 279 -17.23 1.40 4.44
CA PHE A 279 -16.19 2.39 4.73
C PHE A 279 -16.69 3.82 4.50
N LYS A 280 -17.45 4.06 3.43
CA LYS A 280 -18.08 5.35 3.15
C LYS A 280 -19.05 5.77 4.26
N ALA A 281 -19.84 4.83 4.78
CA ALA A 281 -20.72 5.08 5.92
C ALA A 281 -19.92 5.47 7.17
N SER A 282 -18.88 4.71 7.52
CA SER A 282 -17.99 5.04 8.65
C SER A 282 -17.26 6.38 8.47
N TYR A 283 -16.77 6.66 7.26
CA TYR A 283 -16.16 7.95 6.91
C TYR A 283 -17.13 9.11 7.15
N ASN A 284 -18.37 8.97 6.67
CA ASN A 284 -19.41 9.96 6.92
C ASN A 284 -19.72 10.10 8.41
N VAL A 285 -19.74 9.01 9.18
CA VAL A 285 -19.94 9.10 10.64
C VAL A 285 -18.81 9.89 11.30
N VAL A 286 -17.54 9.65 10.93
CA VAL A 286 -16.41 10.36 11.55
C VAL A 286 -16.39 11.85 11.19
N PHE A 287 -16.60 12.19 9.91
CA PHE A 287 -16.46 13.57 9.44
C PHE A 287 -17.76 14.39 9.47
N LYS A 288 -18.94 13.74 9.41
CA LYS A 288 -20.25 14.43 9.45
C LYS A 288 -20.93 14.40 10.82
N LYS A 289 -20.44 13.65 11.82
CA LYS A 289 -20.97 13.70 13.21
C LYS A 289 -20.87 15.06 13.88
N SER A 290 -20.08 16.00 13.35
CA SER A 290 -20.13 17.40 13.80
C SER A 290 -21.45 18.11 13.45
N ALA A 291 -22.32 17.56 12.60
CA ALA A 291 -23.51 18.28 12.11
C ALA A 291 -24.87 17.57 12.28
N ARG A 292 -24.96 16.28 12.65
CA ARG A 292 -26.25 15.66 13.03
C ARG A 292 -26.06 14.29 13.65
N SER A 293 -26.73 14.08 14.78
CA SER A 293 -27.05 12.78 15.36
C SER A 293 -27.72 11.90 14.30
N TYR A 294 -26.93 11.09 13.60
CA TYR A 294 -27.42 9.93 12.88
C TYR A 294 -27.33 8.76 13.85
N ASP A 295 -28.47 8.13 14.12
CA ASP A 295 -28.62 6.98 15.01
C ASP A 295 -27.54 5.93 14.74
N GLU A 296 -26.68 5.71 15.73
CA GLU A 296 -25.69 4.63 15.71
C GLU A 296 -26.34 3.24 15.73
N GLU A 297 -27.67 3.17 15.93
CA GLU A 297 -28.45 1.94 15.96
C GLU A 297 -28.70 1.36 14.56
N ASP A 298 -28.92 2.16 13.51
CA ASP A 298 -29.21 1.61 12.16
C ASP A 298 -27.99 0.98 11.49
N LEU A 299 -26.79 1.54 11.73
CA LEU A 299 -25.56 0.98 11.17
C LEU A 299 -25.16 -0.33 11.85
N ASN A 300 -25.67 -0.63 13.05
CA ASN A 300 -25.46 -1.88 13.75
C ASN A 300 -26.66 -2.86 13.63
N GLY A 301 -27.89 -2.36 13.45
CA GLY A 301 -29.15 -3.11 13.50
C GLY A 301 -29.73 -3.64 12.18
N GLU A 302 -29.28 -3.18 11.00
CA GLU A 302 -29.79 -3.74 9.72
C GLU A 302 -29.19 -5.12 9.37
N ALA A 303 -29.49 -6.12 10.18
CA ALA A 303 -29.27 -7.53 9.89
C ALA A 303 -30.32 -8.37 10.60
N GLU A 304 -31.62 -8.14 10.33
CA GLU A 304 -32.65 -9.15 10.58
C GLU A 304 -33.94 -9.04 9.74
N SER A 305 -34.04 -8.15 8.75
CA SER A 305 -35.25 -8.02 7.93
C SER A 305 -34.96 -7.81 6.44
N SER A 306 -34.43 -8.83 5.77
CA SER A 306 -34.52 -8.90 4.31
C SER A 306 -34.57 -10.33 3.77
N ASP A 307 -35.29 -11.22 4.45
CA ASP A 307 -35.68 -12.56 3.95
C ASP A 307 -37.17 -12.88 4.26
N GLY A 308 -38.03 -11.85 4.35
CA GLY A 308 -39.40 -11.99 4.88
C GLY A 308 -40.53 -11.36 4.07
N GLU A 309 -40.32 -10.92 2.82
CA GLU A 309 -41.39 -10.39 1.97
C GLU A 309 -41.38 -11.07 0.60
N ASN A 310 -41.92 -12.29 0.54
CA ASN A 310 -42.52 -12.90 -0.66
C ASN A 310 -43.34 -14.15 -0.29
N ALA A 311 -44.05 -14.14 0.85
CA ALA A 311 -44.91 -15.24 1.26
C ALA A 311 -46.20 -14.76 1.97
N VAL A 312 -46.81 -13.67 1.50
CA VAL A 312 -48.15 -13.26 1.94
C VAL A 312 -48.93 -12.73 0.73
N GLN A 313 -49.24 -13.62 -0.22
CA GLN A 313 -50.34 -13.44 -1.19
C GLN A 313 -50.62 -14.73 -1.95
N SER A 314 -51.06 -15.79 -1.24
CA SER A 314 -51.78 -16.91 -1.87
C SER A 314 -52.45 -17.79 -0.81
N ARG A 315 -53.28 -17.18 0.03
CA ARG A 315 -54.22 -17.89 0.91
C ARG A 315 -55.44 -16.99 1.11
N ASP A 316 -56.26 -16.95 0.08
CA ASP A 316 -57.69 -16.65 0.15
C ASP A 316 -58.30 -17.21 -1.14
N ASN A 317 -58.64 -18.48 -1.07
CA ASN A 317 -59.68 -19.19 -1.82
C ASN A 317 -59.76 -20.60 -1.22
N ALA A 318 -60.24 -20.66 0.02
CA ALA A 318 -60.96 -21.82 0.52
C ALA A 318 -62.32 -21.82 -0.20
N GLU A 319 -62.64 -22.86 -0.96
CA GLU A 319 -63.47 -23.95 -0.47
C GLU A 319 -64.97 -23.56 -0.48
N PHE A 320 -65.65 -23.81 -1.61
CA PHE A 320 -67.03 -24.30 -1.56
C PHE A 320 -67.49 -24.88 -2.92
N SER A 321 -68.26 -25.96 -2.82
CA SER A 321 -69.16 -26.60 -3.81
C SER A 321 -68.62 -27.78 -4.63
N ASP A 322 -68.70 -28.94 -3.98
CA ASP A 322 -69.59 -30.08 -4.32
C ASP A 322 -69.46 -30.83 -5.66
N GLU A 323 -69.12 -32.11 -5.49
CA GLU A 323 -69.77 -33.30 -6.07
C GLU A 323 -70.82 -33.09 -7.17
N VAL A 324 -70.54 -33.55 -8.39
CA VAL A 324 -71.52 -34.32 -9.18
C VAL A 324 -70.82 -35.43 -9.97
N VAL A 325 -71.21 -36.65 -9.60
CA VAL A 325 -71.14 -37.94 -10.31
C VAL A 325 -71.61 -37.83 -11.76
N ASN A 326 -70.86 -38.35 -12.75
CA ASN A 326 -71.44 -39.33 -13.69
C ASN A 326 -70.46 -40.01 -14.64
N ALA A 327 -70.77 -41.28 -14.87
CA ALA A 327 -70.18 -42.21 -15.81
C ALA A 327 -70.57 -41.95 -17.27
N SER A 328 -69.72 -42.36 -18.21
CA SER A 328 -70.05 -42.92 -19.53
C SER A 328 -68.74 -43.33 -20.22
N VAL A 329 -68.51 -44.62 -20.53
CA VAL A 329 -68.87 -45.27 -21.81
C VAL A 329 -68.20 -44.54 -23.00
N ILE A 330 -67.10 -45.08 -23.55
CA ILE A 330 -67.01 -46.02 -24.71
C ILE A 330 -65.64 -46.71 -24.63
#